data_AF-A0A090L982-F1
#
_entry.id   AF-A0A090L982-F1
#
_cell.length_a   1.000
_cell.length_b   1.000
_cell.length_c   1.000
_cell.angle_alpha   90.00
_cell.angle_beta   90.00
_cell.angle_gamma   90.00
#
_symmetry.space_group_name_H-M   'P 1'
#
loop_
_entity.id
_entity.type
_entity.pdbx_description
1 polymer ?
#
loop_
_entity_poly.entity_id
_entity_poly.type
_entity_poly.pdbx_seq_one_letter_code
_entity_poly.pdbx_strand_id
1 'polypeptide(L)'
;MALTSEPASAEIPAAGGKSVHKLTNGGAGRIAFKIKSSNNNELRLKPVFGFVEPGASADVEITRLAGAPKDDKIVIHFAEVQPDCAKPEDAFAGGATGSGNLTIPVSAK
;
A
#
# COMPACT_ATOMS: atom_id res chain seq x y z
N MET A 1 -0.52 12.08 -11.75
CA MET A 1 -0.57 10.81 -10.99
C MET A 1 -0.37 11.12 -9.53
N ALA A 2 -1.37 10.90 -8.69
CA ALA A 2 -1.27 11.20 -7.27
C ALA A 2 -2.05 10.12 -6.50
N LEU A 3 -1.40 8.98 -6.25
CA LEU A 3 -1.86 8.06 -5.21
C LEU A 3 -1.40 8.62 -3.88
N THR A 4 -2.36 8.86 -2.98
CA THR A 4 -2.10 9.37 -1.63
C THR A 4 -2.56 8.36 -0.61
N SER A 5 -2.01 8.40 0.61
CA SER A 5 -2.42 7.54 1.72
C SER A 5 -2.76 8.39 2.93
N GLU A 6 -3.90 8.13 3.54
CA GLU A 6 -4.30 8.77 4.80
C GLU A 6 -4.62 7.70 5.87
N PRO A 7 -3.93 7.67 7.02
CA PRO A 7 -2.82 8.54 7.40
C PRO A 7 -1.54 8.29 6.57
N ALA A 8 -0.63 9.27 6.51
CA ALA A 8 0.63 9.14 5.77
C ALA A 8 1.71 8.32 6.50
N SER A 9 1.52 8.06 7.80
CA SER A 9 2.39 7.25 8.65
C SER A 9 1.55 6.37 9.57
N ALA A 10 2.13 5.26 10.04
CA ALA A 10 1.51 4.37 11.01
C ALA A 10 2.30 4.39 12.31
N GLU A 11 1.62 4.65 13.43
CA GLU A 11 2.15 4.44 14.77
C GLU A 11 1.35 3.32 15.43
N ILE A 12 2.01 2.20 15.72
CA ILE A 12 1.34 1.00 16.24
C ILE A 12 2.15 0.48 17.44
N PRO A 13 1.54 0.09 18.56
CA PRO A 13 2.30 -0.43 19.70
C PRO A 13 3.15 -1.66 19.35
N ALA A 14 4.33 -1.78 19.94
CA ALA A 14 5.19 -2.95 19.80
C ALA A 14 4.53 -4.26 20.29
N ALA A 15 3.59 -4.15 21.24
CA ALA A 15 2.75 -5.26 21.70
C ALA A 15 1.74 -5.78 20.66
N GLY A 16 1.58 -5.07 19.54
CA GLY A 16 0.67 -5.41 18.45
C GLY A 16 -0.50 -4.45 18.33
N GLY A 17 -1.12 -4.44 17.14
CA GLY A 17 -2.21 -3.53 16.82
C GLY A 17 -2.47 -3.47 15.32
N LYS A 18 -3.34 -2.55 14.91
CA LYS A 18 -3.71 -2.35 13.51
C LYS A 18 -3.75 -0.87 13.17
N SER A 19 -3.35 -0.55 11.94
CA SER A 19 -3.56 0.77 11.32
C SER A 19 -4.20 0.56 9.96
N VAL A 20 -5.22 1.35 9.64
CA VAL A 20 -5.89 1.33 8.32
C VAL A 20 -5.53 2.60 7.58
N HIS A 21 -5.02 2.44 6.36
CA HIS A 21 -4.61 3.52 5.47
C HIS A 21 -5.50 3.54 4.25
N LYS A 22 -6.11 4.69 3.99
CA LYS A 22 -6.96 4.93 2.84
C LYS A 22 -6.12 5.41 1.67
N LEU A 23 -5.96 4.57 0.65
CA LEU A 23 -5.27 4.91 -0.58
C LEU A 23 -6.24 5.58 -1.55
N THR A 24 -5.98 6.83 -1.93
CA THR A 24 -6.88 7.60 -2.81
C THR A 24 -6.22 7.89 -4.14
N ASN A 25 -6.88 7.50 -5.24
CA ASN A 25 -6.43 7.77 -6.60
C ASN A 25 -7.02 9.10 -7.09
N GLY A 26 -6.23 10.17 -7.02
CA GLY A 26 -6.60 11.48 -7.60
C GLY A 26 -6.32 11.61 -9.10
N GLY A 27 -5.90 10.54 -9.78
CA GLY A 27 -5.64 10.50 -11.22
C GLY A 27 -6.89 10.22 -12.07
N ALA A 28 -6.73 10.34 -13.39
CA ALA A 28 -7.79 10.06 -14.36
C ALA A 28 -7.84 8.59 -14.83
N GLY A 29 -6.75 7.83 -14.65
CA GLY A 29 -6.64 6.42 -15.02
C GLY A 29 -6.83 5.48 -13.83
N ARG A 30 -7.27 4.25 -14.13
CA ARG A 30 -7.35 3.15 -13.15
C ARG A 30 -5.94 2.75 -12.75
N ILE A 31 -5.69 2.59 -11.45
CA ILE A 31 -4.36 2.27 -10.92
C ILE A 31 -4.38 0.88 -10.30
N ALA A 32 -3.37 0.07 -10.59
CA ALA A 32 -3.03 -1.12 -9.82
C ALA A 32 -1.97 -0.77 -8.78
N PHE A 33 -2.04 -1.35 -7.58
CA PHE A 33 -1.00 -1.22 -6.56
C PHE A 33 -0.47 -2.56 -6.08
N LYS A 34 0.78 -2.55 -5.60
CA LYS A 34 1.50 -3.65 -4.95
C LYS A 34 2.22 -3.14 -3.72
N ILE A 35 1.95 -3.74 -2.57
CA ILE A 35 2.58 -3.35 -1.31
C ILE A 35 3.76 -4.28 -0.99
N LYS A 36 4.87 -3.68 -0.60
CA LYS A 36 6.04 -4.38 -0.05
C LYS A 36 6.32 -3.87 1.36
N SER A 37 6.66 -4.76 2.28
CA SER A 37 7.09 -4.42 3.63
C SER A 37 8.61 -4.55 3.78
N SER A 38 9.24 -3.72 4.60
CA SER A 38 10.60 -3.95 5.10
C SER A 38 10.70 -5.12 6.08
N ASN A 39 9.55 -5.56 6.61
CA ASN A 39 9.48 -6.56 7.65
C ASN A 39 8.19 -7.39 7.53
N ASN A 40 8.31 -8.63 7.07
CA ASN A 40 7.18 -9.56 6.96
C ASN A 40 7.09 -10.53 8.15
N ASN A 41 8.01 -10.46 9.13
CA ASN A 41 7.94 -11.30 10.31
C ASN A 41 6.85 -10.78 11.25
N GLU A 42 6.92 -9.50 11.61
CA GLU A 42 5.99 -8.87 12.55
C GLU A 42 4.90 -8.01 11.89
N LEU A 43 4.92 -7.76 10.58
CA LEU A 43 3.82 -7.07 9.88
C LEU A 43 3.01 -8.03 9.00
N ARG A 44 1.70 -7.81 8.97
CA ARG A 44 0.75 -8.43 8.03
C ARG A 44 0.02 -7.31 7.29
N LEU A 45 -0.08 -7.45 5.98
CA LEU A 45 -0.66 -6.44 5.09
C LEU A 45 -1.88 -7.02 4.37
N LYS A 46 -2.97 -6.26 4.32
CA LYS A 46 -4.17 -6.67 3.61
C LYS A 46 -4.88 -5.46 2.97
N PRO A 47 -5.13 -5.47 1.64
CA PRO A 47 -4.61 -6.40 0.65
C PRO A 47 -3.14 -6.09 0.27
N VAL A 48 -2.45 -7.05 -0.37
CA VAL A 48 -1.08 -6.83 -0.92
C VAL A 48 -1.12 -6.29 -2.34
N PHE A 49 -2.16 -6.63 -3.10
CA PHE A 49 -2.43 -6.11 -4.43
C PHE A 49 -3.87 -5.64 -4.51
N GLY A 50 -4.14 -4.65 -5.36
CA GLY A 50 -5.50 -4.20 -5.63
C GLY A 50 -5.55 -3.16 -6.72
N PHE A 51 -6.78 -2.75 -7.04
CA PHE A 51 -7.05 -1.65 -7.95
C PHE A 51 -7.66 -0.47 -7.19
N VAL A 52 -7.44 0.73 -7.71
CA VAL A 52 -8.13 1.94 -7.28
C VAL A 52 -8.62 2.69 -8.52
N GLU A 53 -9.94 2.76 -8.67
CA GLU A 53 -10.57 3.49 -9.78
C GLU A 53 -10.27 5.00 -9.69
N PRO A 54 -10.37 5.75 -10.81
CA PRO A 54 -10.23 7.20 -10.81
C PRO A 54 -11.19 7.85 -9.80
N GLY A 55 -10.68 8.70 -8.91
CA GLY A 55 -11.46 9.38 -7.87
C GLY A 55 -11.92 8.48 -6.72
N ALA A 56 -11.59 7.19 -6.74
CA ALA A 56 -11.95 6.25 -5.68
C ALA A 56 -10.82 6.08 -4.65
N SER A 57 -11.14 5.35 -3.59
CA SER A 57 -10.18 4.94 -2.58
C SER A 57 -10.26 3.45 -2.26
N ALA A 58 -9.15 2.89 -1.78
CA ALA A 58 -9.08 1.53 -1.26
C ALA A 58 -8.42 1.52 0.12
N ASP A 59 -8.94 0.72 1.04
CA ASP A 59 -8.38 0.59 2.38
C ASP A 59 -7.28 -0.48 2.42
N VAL A 60 -6.18 -0.16 3.09
CA VAL A 60 -5.06 -1.05 3.37
C VAL A 60 -4.89 -1.18 4.87
N GLU A 61 -5.04 -2.39 5.38
CA GLU A 61 -4.78 -2.72 6.77
C GLU A 61 -3.33 -3.16 6.97
N ILE A 62 -2.63 -2.51 7.89
CA ILE A 62 -1.35 -2.90 8.45
C ILE A 62 -1.61 -3.47 9.84
N THR A 63 -1.40 -4.77 10.03
CA THR A 63 -1.44 -5.41 11.34
C THR A 63 -0.01 -5.62 11.85
N ARG A 64 0.30 -5.09 13.03
CA ARG A 64 1.53 -5.38 13.79
C ARG A 64 1.28 -6.53 14.74
N LEU A 65 2.14 -7.54 14.68
CA LEU A 65 2.24 -8.61 15.67
C LEU A 65 3.17 -8.17 16.81
N ALA A 66 2.97 -8.77 17.98
CA ALA A 66 3.83 -8.54 19.13
C ALA A 66 5.30 -8.83 18.79
N GLY A 67 6.19 -7.91 19.12
CA GLY A 67 7.63 -8.04 18.87
C GLY A 67 8.41 -6.89 19.48
N ALA A 68 9.73 -6.85 19.24
CA ALA A 68 10.56 -5.75 19.71
C ALA A 68 10.14 -4.41 19.06
N PRO A 69 10.26 -3.28 19.77
CA PRO A 69 10.14 -1.96 19.17
C PRO A 69 11.09 -1.80 17.98
N LYS A 70 10.57 -1.29 16.86
CA LYS A 70 11.30 -1.16 15.61
C LYS A 70 10.60 -0.18 14.67
N ASP A 71 11.38 0.62 13.98
CA ASP A 71 10.90 1.39 12.82
C ASP A 71 11.00 0.54 11.55
N ASP A 72 9.87 0.38 10.88
CA ASP A 72 9.68 -0.33 9.62
C ASP A 72 9.08 0.63 8.57
N LYS A 73 8.94 0.16 7.34
CA LYS A 73 8.25 0.90 6.28
C LYS A 73 7.49 -0.04 5.37
N ILE A 74 6.39 0.44 4.81
CA ILE A 74 5.75 -0.19 3.67
C ILE A 74 5.90 0.72 2.45
N VAL A 75 6.14 0.10 1.29
CA VAL A 75 6.26 0.77 0.00
C VAL A 75 5.15 0.26 -0.90
N ILE A 76 4.26 1.17 -1.29
CA ILE A 76 3.19 0.93 -2.24
C ILE A 76 3.72 1.33 -3.60
N HIS A 77 4.03 0.33 -4.41
CA HIS A 77 4.25 0.52 -5.84
C HIS A 77 2.90 0.64 -6.53
N PHE A 78 2.77 1.58 -7.46
CA PHE A 78 1.55 1.74 -8.22
C PHE A 78 1.85 2.00 -9.68
N ALA A 79 0.93 1.60 -10.55
CA ALA A 79 1.02 1.83 -11.98
C ALA A 79 -0.37 2.05 -12.58
N GLU A 80 -0.45 2.90 -13.60
CA GLU A 80 -1.68 3.04 -14.38
C GLU A 80 -1.90 1.81 -15.26
N VAL A 81 -3.14 1.33 -15.31
CA VAL A 81 -3.53 0.12 -16.05
C VAL A 81 -4.71 0.41 -16.97
N GLN A 82 -4.84 -0.39 -18.03
CA GLN A 82 -6.02 -0.34 -18.87
C GLN A 82 -7.27 -0.82 -18.10
N PRO A 83 -8.48 -0.31 -18.41
CA PRO A 83 -9.71 -0.67 -17.69
C PRO A 83 -10.03 -2.17 -17.72
N ASP A 84 -9.63 -2.89 -18.77
CA ASP A 84 -9.81 -4.32 -18.98
C ASP A 84 -8.77 -5.19 -18.27
N CYS A 85 -7.81 -4.59 -17.55
CA CYS A 85 -6.85 -5.32 -16.73
C CYS A 85 -7.59 -6.17 -15.69
N ALA A 86 -7.49 -7.49 -15.85
CA ALA A 86 -8.21 -8.45 -15.02
C ALA A 86 -7.55 -8.64 -13.64
N LYS A 87 -6.22 -8.57 -13.57
CA LYS A 87 -5.44 -8.87 -12.37
C LYS A 87 -4.42 -7.76 -12.06
N PRO A 88 -4.39 -7.24 -10.83
CA PRO A 88 -3.47 -6.16 -10.47
C PRO A 88 -2.00 -6.61 -10.52
N GLU A 89 -1.70 -7.90 -10.39
CA GLU A 89 -0.35 -8.44 -10.46
C GLU A 89 0.28 -8.26 -11.84
N ASP A 90 -0.53 -8.32 -12.91
CA ASP A 90 -0.05 -8.25 -14.30
C ASP A 90 0.60 -6.89 -14.59
N ALA A 91 0.16 -5.83 -13.91
CA ALA A 91 0.75 -4.49 -13.98
C ALA A 91 2.21 -4.42 -13.50
N PHE A 92 2.68 -5.43 -12.76
CA PHE A 92 4.02 -5.48 -12.20
C PHE A 92 4.89 -6.59 -12.83
N ALA A 93 4.38 -7.28 -13.85
CA ALA A 93 5.09 -8.33 -14.58
C ALA A 93 5.78 -7.83 -15.87
N GLY A 94 5.23 -6.78 -16.51
CA GLY A 94 5.81 -6.11 -17.68
C GLY A 94 5.73 -4.60 -17.51
N GLY A 95 6.79 -3.87 -17.88
CA GLY A 95 6.97 -2.45 -17.55
C GLY A 95 5.74 -1.59 -17.82
N ALA A 96 5.00 -1.26 -16.75
CA ALA A 96 3.80 -0.45 -16.84
C ALA A 96 4.13 1.03 -17.01
N THR A 97 3.33 1.72 -17.83
CA THR A 97 3.39 3.17 -18.02
C THR A 97 2.86 3.89 -16.78
N GLY A 98 3.45 5.04 -16.45
CA GLY A 98 3.05 5.79 -15.26
C GLY A 98 3.24 4.96 -13.99
N SER A 99 4.46 4.49 -13.72
CA SER A 99 4.75 3.82 -12.46
C SER A 99 5.26 4.82 -11.41
N GLY A 100 4.96 4.55 -10.14
CA GLY A 100 5.39 5.37 -9.01
C GLY A 100 5.43 4.58 -7.71
N ASN A 101 5.89 5.24 -6.65
CA ASN A 101 5.93 4.67 -5.32
C ASN A 101 5.49 5.65 -4.24
N LEU A 102 4.76 5.15 -3.26
CA LEU A 102 4.38 5.84 -2.03
C LEU A 102 4.93 5.05 -0.85
N THR A 103 5.62 5.72 0.08
CA THR A 103 6.16 5.06 1.27
C THR A 103 5.40 5.52 2.50
N ILE A 104 4.95 4.58 3.32
CA ILE A 104 4.32 4.83 4.62
C ILE A 104 5.29 4.30 5.68
N PRO A 105 5.91 5.17 6.49
CA PRO A 105 6.71 4.74 7.63
C PRO A 105 5.81 4.11 8.71
N VAL A 106 6.31 3.07 9.35
CA VAL A 106 5.61 2.32 10.40
C VAL A 106 6.50 2.30 11.64
N SER A 107 6.11 3.05 12.68
CA SER A 107 6.82 3.06 13.95
C SER A 107 6.15 2.13 14.95
N ALA A 108 6.89 1.08 15.36
CA ALA A 108 6.48 0.21 16.46
C ALA A 108 7.24 0.60 17.74
N LYS A 109 6.54 1.19 18.71
CA LYS A 109 7.10 1.64 19.99
C LYS A 109 6.39 1.02 21.18
#